data_AF-A0A6C8GLE2-F1
#
_entry.id   AF-A0A6C8GLE2-F1
#
_cell.length_a   1.000
_cell.length_b   1.000
_cell.length_c   1.000
_cell.angle_alpha   90.00
_cell.angle_beta   90.00
_cell.angle_gamma   90.00
#
_symmetry.space_group_name_H-M   'P 1'
#
loop_
_entity.id
_entity.type
_entity.pdbx_description
1 polymer ?
#
loop_
_entity_poly.entity_id
_entity_poly.type
_entity_poly.pdbx_seq_one_letter_code
_entity_poly.pdbx_strand_id
1 'polypeptide(L)'
;ENPEKNIPRAVRQVFWRILLFYVFAILIISLIIPYTDPNLLRNDVKDISVSPFTLVFQHAGLLSAAAIMNAVILTAVLSAGNSGMYASTRMLYTLACDGKAPRIFAKLSRGGVPRNALYATTVIAGLCFLTSMFGNQTVYLWLLNTSGMTGFIAWLGIAISHYRFRRGYVLQGYDVNDLPYRSGFFPLGPIFAFVLCLIITLGQNYEAFLKDTIDWGGVAATYIGIPLFLLIWFGYKLIKGTHFVRYSEMHFPERVKK
;
A
#
# COMPACT_ATOMS: atom_id res chain seq x y z
N GLU A 1 15.10 12.74 13.67
CA GLU A 1 16.24 12.58 14.59
C GLU A 1 16.03 11.74 15.85
N ASN A 2 14.87 11.15 16.17
CA ASN A 2 14.80 10.10 17.20
C ASN A 2 13.73 9.05 16.85
N PRO A 3 14.05 8.03 16.03
CA PRO A 3 13.06 7.07 15.53
C PRO A 3 12.27 6.37 16.65
N GLU A 4 12.94 6.00 17.74
CA GLU A 4 12.34 5.30 18.88
C GLU A 4 11.20 6.09 19.54
N LYS A 5 11.29 7.43 19.58
CA LYS A 5 10.25 8.30 20.15
C LYS A 5 9.30 8.83 19.07
N ASN A 6 9.82 9.12 17.89
CA ASN A 6 9.06 9.79 16.83
C ASN A 6 8.12 8.82 16.11
N ILE A 7 8.53 7.58 15.86
CA ILE A 7 7.68 6.59 15.17
C ILE A 7 6.40 6.31 15.98
N PRO A 8 6.46 5.98 17.29
CA PRO A 8 5.23 5.71 18.06
C PRO A 8 4.34 6.95 18.23
N ARG A 9 4.91 8.16 18.28
CA ARG A 9 4.15 9.42 18.31
C ARG A 9 3.44 9.66 16.98
N ALA A 10 4.15 9.51 15.87
CA ALA A 10 3.59 9.67 14.53
C ALA A 10 2.45 8.68 14.28
N VAL A 11 2.62 7.40 14.63
CA VAL A 11 1.58 6.38 14.47
C VAL A 11 0.29 6.76 15.21
N ARG A 12 0.39 7.20 16.47
CA ARG A 12 -0.77 7.63 17.26
C ARG A 12 -1.45 8.87 16.67
N GLN A 13 -0.67 9.83 16.18
CA GLN A 13 -1.22 11.01 15.52
C GLN A 13 -1.92 10.65 14.20
N VAL A 14 -1.32 9.78 13.39
CA VAL A 14 -1.91 9.31 12.14
C VAL A 14 -3.25 8.62 12.40
N PHE A 15 -3.35 7.78 13.43
CA PHE A 15 -4.62 7.13 13.79
C PHE A 15 -5.75 8.15 14.04
N TRP A 16 -5.51 9.14 14.91
CA TRP A 16 -6.51 10.16 15.21
C TRP A 16 -6.81 11.06 14.00
N ARG A 17 -5.81 11.33 13.17
CA ARG A 17 -5.99 12.08 11.92
C ARG A 17 -6.85 11.32 10.92
N ILE A 18 -6.69 10.00 10.78
CA ILE A 18 -7.55 9.19 9.92
C ILE A 18 -8.98 9.20 10.48
N LEU A 19 -9.15 8.98 11.78
CA LEU A 19 -10.48 8.98 12.39
C LEU A 19 -11.20 10.33 12.16
N LEU A 20 -10.53 11.45 12.43
CA LEU A 20 -11.15 12.77 12.35
C LEU A 20 -11.25 13.28 10.91
N PHE A 21 -10.21 13.17 10.09
CA PHE A 21 -10.24 13.76 8.75
C PHE A 21 -10.82 12.85 7.67
N TYR A 22 -10.82 11.52 7.88
CA TYR A 22 -11.43 10.60 6.91
C TYR A 22 -12.81 10.19 7.38
N VAL A 23 -12.93 9.52 8.54
CA VAL A 23 -14.21 8.92 8.95
C VAL A 23 -15.25 9.99 9.24
N PHE A 24 -14.90 11.02 10.01
CA PHE A 24 -15.85 12.08 10.33
C PHE A 24 -16.18 12.97 9.11
N ALA A 25 -15.21 13.25 8.23
CA ALA A 25 -15.50 13.99 7.00
C ALA A 25 -16.45 13.23 6.07
N ILE A 26 -16.23 11.91 5.89
CA ILE A 26 -17.14 11.05 5.14
C ILE A 26 -18.52 11.03 5.79
N LEU A 27 -18.60 10.91 7.12
CA LEU A 27 -19.87 10.96 7.84
C LEU A 27 -20.65 12.24 7.54
N ILE A 28 -20.00 13.40 7.62
CA ILE A 28 -20.62 14.70 7.33
C ILE A 28 -21.10 14.75 5.87
N ILE A 29 -20.26 14.30 4.92
CA ILE A 29 -20.64 14.23 3.51
C ILE A 29 -21.86 13.32 3.31
N SER A 30 -21.87 12.14 3.93
CA SER A 30 -22.98 11.18 3.84
C SER A 30 -24.29 11.70 4.45
N LEU A 31 -24.22 12.67 5.38
CA LEU A 31 -25.41 13.34 5.92
C LEU A 31 -25.91 14.47 5.00
N ILE A 32 -25.03 15.06 4.20
CA ILE A 32 -25.36 16.18 3.31
C ILE A 32 -25.82 15.69 1.93
N ILE A 33 -25.15 14.67 1.39
CA ILE A 33 -25.42 14.14 0.05
C ILE A 33 -26.16 12.80 0.20
N PRO A 34 -27.39 12.67 -0.34
CA PRO A 34 -28.13 11.42 -0.27
C PRO A 34 -27.39 10.32 -1.05
N TYR A 35 -27.37 9.10 -0.52
CA TYR A 35 -26.72 7.95 -1.18
C TYR A 35 -27.32 7.60 -2.55
N THR A 36 -28.54 8.09 -2.83
CA THR A 36 -29.24 7.96 -4.11
C THR A 36 -28.87 9.03 -5.14
N ASP A 37 -27.95 9.95 -4.79
CA ASP A 37 -27.55 11.01 -5.71
C ASP A 37 -26.89 10.42 -6.97
N PRO A 38 -27.41 10.74 -8.18
CA PRO A 38 -26.85 10.22 -9.42
C PRO A 38 -25.40 10.66 -9.66
N ASN A 39 -24.96 11.78 -9.06
CA ASN A 39 -23.56 12.21 -9.14
C ASN A 39 -22.63 11.42 -8.21
N LEU A 40 -23.15 10.72 -7.19
CA LEU A 40 -22.41 9.72 -6.42
C LEU A 40 -22.46 8.33 -7.08
N LEU A 41 -23.58 8.00 -7.74
CA LEU A 41 -23.85 6.71 -8.38
C LEU A 41 -23.31 6.58 -9.81
N ARG A 42 -22.76 7.66 -10.38
CA ARG A 42 -22.02 7.69 -11.65
C ARG A 42 -20.71 6.92 -11.52
N ASN A 43 -20.81 5.60 -11.43
CA ASN A 43 -19.71 4.64 -11.60
C ASN A 43 -19.26 4.51 -13.07
N ASP A 44 -19.88 5.27 -13.99
CA ASP A 44 -19.37 5.44 -15.34
C ASP A 44 -18.19 6.42 -15.32
N VAL A 45 -17.00 5.83 -15.40
CA VAL A 45 -15.63 6.38 -15.33
C VAL A 45 -15.31 7.49 -16.35
N LYS A 46 -16.31 8.04 -17.06
CA LYS A 46 -16.13 9.30 -17.79
C LYS A 46 -15.95 10.50 -16.84
N ASP A 47 -16.47 10.40 -15.61
CA ASP A 47 -16.34 11.42 -14.56
C ASP A 47 -15.89 10.84 -13.20
N ILE A 48 -14.70 10.23 -13.14
CA ILE A 48 -13.94 10.06 -11.87
C ILE A 48 -13.65 11.44 -11.19
N SER A 49 -14.01 12.53 -11.85
CA SER A 49 -13.63 13.93 -11.62
C SER A 49 -14.41 14.66 -10.53
N VAL A 50 -15.54 14.13 -10.02
CA VAL A 50 -16.35 14.86 -9.03
C VAL A 50 -16.12 14.32 -7.63
N SER A 51 -15.20 14.95 -6.91
CA SER A 51 -15.00 14.67 -5.49
C SER A 51 -16.28 14.98 -4.72
N PRO A 52 -16.74 14.10 -3.79
CA PRO A 52 -17.88 14.42 -2.93
C PRO A 52 -17.69 15.74 -2.16
N PHE A 53 -16.44 16.10 -1.84
CA PHE A 53 -16.11 17.38 -1.23
C PHE A 53 -16.41 18.58 -2.14
N THR A 54 -16.23 18.44 -3.46
CA THR A 54 -16.55 19.52 -4.41
C THR A 54 -18.05 19.55 -4.71
N LEU A 55 -18.71 18.39 -4.71
CA LEU A 55 -20.16 18.27 -4.90
C LEU A 55 -20.95 19.04 -3.83
N VAL A 56 -20.53 18.96 -2.56
CA VAL A 56 -21.16 19.72 -1.45
C VAL A 56 -21.19 21.23 -1.75
N PHE A 57 -20.07 21.80 -2.22
CA PHE A 57 -20.00 23.22 -2.54
C PHE A 57 -20.77 23.58 -3.81
N GLN A 58 -20.82 22.69 -4.80
CA GLN A 58 -21.65 22.87 -5.99
C GLN A 58 -23.14 22.90 -5.64
N HIS A 59 -23.62 21.98 -4.79
CA HIS A 59 -25.00 21.95 -4.32
C HIS A 59 -25.36 23.18 -3.47
N ALA A 60 -24.39 23.72 -2.72
CA ALA A 60 -24.56 24.97 -1.97
C ALA A 60 -24.52 26.24 -2.85
N GLY A 61 -24.34 26.12 -4.17
CA GLY A 61 -24.22 27.26 -5.09
C GLY A 61 -22.87 28.00 -5.02
N LEU A 62 -21.88 27.46 -4.31
CA LEU A 62 -20.57 28.06 -4.07
C LEU A 62 -19.53 27.58 -5.08
N LEU A 63 -19.72 27.93 -6.36
CA LEU A 63 -18.86 27.51 -7.47
C LEU A 63 -17.37 27.88 -7.28
N SER A 64 -17.07 29.05 -6.73
CA SER A 64 -15.69 29.47 -6.44
C SER A 64 -15.01 28.57 -5.38
N ALA A 65 -15.76 28.13 -4.37
CA ALA A 65 -15.26 27.22 -3.35
C ALA A 65 -14.98 25.83 -3.94
N ALA A 66 -15.84 25.33 -4.84
CA ALA A 66 -15.62 24.07 -5.54
C ALA A 66 -14.32 24.09 -6.38
N ALA A 67 -14.02 25.21 -7.06
CA ALA A 67 -12.77 25.35 -7.83
C ALA A 67 -11.52 25.32 -6.95
N ILE A 68 -11.55 26.01 -5.79
CA ILE A 68 -10.45 25.98 -4.82
C ILE A 68 -10.23 24.55 -4.30
N MET A 69 -11.32 23.84 -3.99
CA MET A 69 -11.23 22.45 -3.53
C MET A 69 -10.60 21.52 -4.57
N ASN A 70 -10.95 21.68 -5.86
CA ASN A 70 -10.31 20.94 -6.94
C ASN A 70 -8.79 21.21 -7.00
N ALA A 71 -8.36 22.46 -6.86
CA ALA A 71 -6.94 22.81 -6.84
C ALA A 71 -6.19 22.18 -5.64
N VAL A 72 -6.82 22.16 -4.47
CA VAL A 72 -6.28 21.51 -3.27
C VAL A 72 -6.14 20.00 -3.50
N ILE A 73 -7.17 19.35 -4.03
CA ILE A 73 -7.16 17.90 -4.32
C ILE A 73 -6.05 17.57 -5.32
N LEU A 74 -5.94 18.34 -6.42
CA LEU A 74 -4.90 18.13 -7.43
C LEU A 74 -3.49 18.25 -6.83
N THR A 75 -3.27 19.29 -6.02
CA THR A 75 -1.99 19.49 -5.33
C THR A 75 -1.68 18.34 -4.36
N ALA A 76 -2.68 17.85 -3.63
CA ALA A 76 -2.53 16.73 -2.72
C ALA A 76 -2.19 15.43 -3.47
N VAL A 77 -2.84 15.14 -4.59
CA VAL A 77 -2.58 13.96 -5.42
C VAL A 77 -1.17 14.01 -6.01
N LEU A 78 -0.73 15.17 -6.53
CA LEU A 78 0.63 15.36 -7.05
C LEU A 78 1.69 15.15 -5.95
N SER A 79 1.45 15.69 -4.75
CA SER A 79 2.34 15.51 -3.60
C SER A 79 2.45 14.04 -3.15
N ALA A 80 1.31 13.34 -3.09
CA ALA A 80 1.26 11.92 -2.78
C ALA A 80 2.00 11.08 -3.85
N GLY A 81 1.79 11.39 -5.14
CA GLY A 81 2.47 10.74 -6.26
C GLY A 81 3.98 10.90 -6.20
N ASN A 82 4.48 12.11 -5.95
CA ASN A 82 5.91 12.38 -5.78
C ASN A 82 6.51 11.59 -4.59
N SER A 83 5.80 11.55 -3.46
CA SER A 83 6.22 10.80 -2.28
C SER A 83 6.28 9.29 -2.56
N GLY A 84 5.28 8.76 -3.28
CA GLY A 84 5.23 7.36 -3.69
C GLY A 84 6.38 6.97 -4.64
N MET A 85 6.69 7.85 -5.61
CA MET A 85 7.81 7.65 -6.53
C MET A 85 9.16 7.66 -5.80
N TYR A 86 9.36 8.61 -4.88
CA TYR A 86 10.56 8.69 -4.05
C TYR A 86 10.74 7.42 -3.20
N ALA A 87 9.69 6.99 -2.49
CA ALA A 87 9.71 5.79 -1.66
C ALA A 87 10.02 4.54 -2.48
N SER A 88 9.33 4.34 -3.61
CA SER A 88 9.52 3.18 -4.49
C SER A 88 10.95 3.10 -5.05
N THR A 89 11.47 4.23 -5.50
CA THR A 89 12.84 4.36 -6.02
C THR A 89 13.88 3.99 -4.96
N ARG A 90 13.71 4.49 -3.73
CA ARG A 90 14.63 4.20 -2.61
C ARG A 90 14.53 2.76 -2.13
N MET A 91 13.32 2.18 -2.09
CA MET A 91 13.13 0.77 -1.75
C MET A 91 13.86 -0.14 -2.75
N LEU A 92 13.69 0.10 -4.06
CA LEU A 92 14.37 -0.66 -5.10
C LEU A 92 15.90 -0.52 -5.02
N TYR A 93 16.39 0.68 -4.74
CA TYR A 93 17.82 0.94 -4.51
C TYR A 93 18.35 0.13 -3.32
N THR A 94 17.68 0.17 -2.15
CA THR A 94 18.10 -0.57 -0.95
C THR A 94 18.10 -2.08 -1.21
N LEU A 95 17.08 -2.60 -1.91
CA LEU A 95 17.05 -4.01 -2.32
C LEU A 95 18.24 -4.37 -3.21
N ALA A 96 18.66 -3.48 -4.10
CA ALA A 96 19.82 -3.71 -4.96
C ALA A 96 21.16 -3.68 -4.20
N CYS A 97 21.29 -2.78 -3.22
CA CYS A 97 22.46 -2.74 -2.32
C CYS A 97 22.59 -4.03 -1.49
N ASP A 98 21.47 -4.56 -1.01
CA ASP A 98 21.40 -5.83 -0.27
C ASP A 98 21.59 -7.08 -1.17
N GLY A 99 21.79 -6.90 -2.48
CA GLY A 99 21.89 -8.01 -3.43
C GLY A 99 20.57 -8.77 -3.67
N LYS A 100 19.43 -8.20 -3.24
CA LYS A 100 18.06 -8.71 -3.45
C LYS A 100 17.47 -8.28 -4.80
N ALA A 101 18.03 -7.24 -5.42
CA ALA A 101 17.69 -6.80 -6.78
C ALA A 101 18.96 -6.64 -7.65
N PRO A 102 18.83 -6.52 -8.99
CA PRO A 102 19.98 -6.33 -9.87
C PRO A 102 20.85 -5.13 -9.46
N ARG A 103 22.17 -5.33 -9.43
CA ARG A 103 23.16 -4.30 -9.02
C ARG A 103 23.11 -3.02 -9.86
N ILE A 104 22.50 -3.06 -11.04
CA ILE A 104 22.28 -1.88 -11.89
C ILE A 104 21.49 -0.81 -11.15
N PHE A 105 20.56 -1.20 -10.27
CA PHE A 105 19.73 -0.27 -9.49
C PHE A 105 20.44 0.30 -8.25
N ALA A 106 21.58 -0.27 -7.84
CA ALA A 106 22.37 0.21 -6.71
C ALA A 106 23.30 1.39 -7.07
N LYS A 107 23.27 1.87 -8.33
CA LYS A 107 24.11 2.99 -8.77
C LYS A 107 23.50 4.34 -8.39
N LEU A 108 24.24 5.13 -7.62
CA LEU A 108 23.91 6.51 -7.30
C LEU A 108 24.50 7.49 -8.32
N SER A 109 23.77 8.55 -8.61
CA SER A 109 24.31 9.73 -9.31
C SER A 109 25.08 10.64 -8.34
N ARG A 110 25.81 11.63 -8.89
CA ARG A 110 26.55 12.64 -8.09
C ARG A 110 25.67 13.38 -7.07
N GLY A 111 24.38 13.54 -7.34
CA GLY A 111 23.40 14.15 -6.42
C GLY A 111 22.74 13.19 -5.43
N GLY A 112 23.21 11.94 -5.30
CA GLY A 112 22.66 10.97 -4.35
C GLY A 112 21.31 10.35 -4.76
N VAL A 113 20.91 10.51 -6.04
CA VAL A 113 19.67 9.95 -6.60
C VAL A 113 19.99 8.67 -7.39
N PRO A 114 19.34 7.53 -7.12
CA PRO A 114 19.51 6.29 -7.87
C PRO A 114 18.73 6.33 -9.19
N ARG A 115 19.34 6.92 -10.23
CA ARG A 115 18.67 7.21 -11.51
C ARG A 115 18.08 5.99 -12.20
N ASN A 116 18.79 4.85 -12.17
CA ASN A 116 18.32 3.62 -12.82
C ASN A 116 17.05 3.08 -12.15
N ALA A 117 16.97 3.14 -10.82
CA ALA A 117 15.78 2.76 -10.08
C ALA A 117 14.63 3.74 -10.36
N LEU A 118 14.94 5.05 -10.43
CA LEU A 118 13.97 6.08 -10.79
C LEU A 118 13.36 5.80 -12.17
N TYR A 119 14.17 5.63 -13.21
CA TYR A 119 13.68 5.35 -14.56
C TYR A 119 12.81 4.10 -14.63
N ALA A 120 13.22 3.01 -13.95
CA ALA A 120 12.41 1.80 -13.90
C ALA A 120 11.04 2.05 -13.25
N THR A 121 10.99 2.75 -12.12
CA THR A 121 9.71 3.10 -11.48
C THR A 121 8.88 4.07 -12.31
N THR A 122 9.50 5.02 -13.02
CA THR A 122 8.81 5.93 -13.94
C THR A 122 8.22 5.19 -15.13
N VAL A 123 8.90 4.20 -15.70
CA VAL A 123 8.36 3.38 -16.79
C VAL A 123 7.13 2.61 -16.33
N ILE A 124 7.18 2.00 -15.13
CA ILE A 124 6.02 1.30 -14.56
C ILE A 124 4.87 2.27 -14.29
N ALA A 125 5.15 3.45 -13.72
CA ALA A 125 4.13 4.49 -13.53
C ALA A 125 3.59 5.01 -14.88
N GLY A 126 4.41 5.04 -15.92
CA GLY A 126 4.04 5.40 -17.27
C GLY A 126 3.06 4.41 -17.91
N LEU A 127 3.01 3.16 -17.46
CA LEU A 127 1.98 2.21 -17.88
C LEU A 127 0.58 2.67 -17.49
N CYS A 128 0.44 3.56 -16.49
CA CYS A 128 -0.83 4.20 -16.18
C CYS A 128 -1.37 5.03 -17.36
N PHE A 129 -0.55 5.54 -18.27
CA PHE A 129 -1.04 6.24 -19.46
C PHE A 129 -1.78 5.31 -20.44
N LEU A 130 -1.55 3.99 -20.36
CA LEU A 130 -2.30 3.01 -21.16
C LEU A 130 -3.79 3.00 -20.80
N THR A 131 -4.19 3.43 -19.59
CA THR A 131 -5.62 3.57 -19.23
C THR A 131 -6.33 4.60 -20.11
N SER A 132 -5.62 5.66 -20.50
CA SER A 132 -6.15 6.71 -21.37
C SER A 132 -6.33 6.23 -22.82
N MET A 133 -5.53 5.25 -23.26
CA MET A 133 -5.51 4.77 -24.65
C MET A 133 -6.41 3.56 -24.92
N PHE A 134 -6.55 2.61 -23.99
CA PHE A 134 -7.13 1.26 -24.25
C PHE A 134 -8.49 0.97 -23.57
N GLY A 135 -9.29 1.99 -23.31
CA GLY A 135 -10.60 1.83 -22.65
C GLY A 135 -10.49 2.08 -21.15
N ASN A 136 -10.99 3.25 -20.76
CA ASN A 136 -10.71 3.96 -19.51
C ASN A 136 -10.94 3.13 -18.23
N GLN A 137 -11.91 2.21 -18.25
CA GLN A 137 -12.38 1.55 -17.03
C GLN A 137 -11.63 0.25 -16.70
N THR A 138 -11.42 -0.63 -17.69
CA THR A 138 -10.87 -1.97 -17.42
C THR A 138 -9.41 -1.87 -16.98
N VAL A 139 -8.57 -1.16 -17.75
CA VAL A 139 -7.14 -1.01 -17.40
C VAL A 139 -6.96 -0.26 -16.08
N TYR A 140 -7.81 0.73 -15.80
CA TYR A 140 -7.80 1.45 -14.53
C TYR A 140 -8.10 0.52 -13.35
N LEU A 141 -9.17 -0.28 -13.44
CA LEU A 141 -9.52 -1.25 -12.41
C LEU A 141 -8.43 -2.31 -12.22
N TRP A 142 -7.76 -2.74 -13.29
CA TRP A 142 -6.63 -3.68 -13.20
C TRP A 142 -5.46 -3.08 -12.42
N LEU A 143 -5.08 -1.83 -12.72
CA LEU A 143 -4.01 -1.14 -12.00
C LEU A 143 -4.38 -0.89 -10.54
N LEU A 144 -5.63 -0.49 -10.27
CA LEU A 144 -6.13 -0.26 -8.92
C LEU A 144 -6.13 -1.55 -8.10
N ASN A 145 -6.66 -2.64 -8.65
CA ASN A 145 -6.68 -3.95 -8.00
C ASN A 145 -5.27 -4.50 -7.79
N THR A 146 -4.38 -4.39 -8.80
CA THR A 146 -2.99 -4.83 -8.68
C THR A 146 -2.26 -4.05 -7.58
N SER A 147 -2.41 -2.74 -7.55
CA SER A 147 -1.83 -1.88 -6.50
C SER A 147 -2.33 -2.28 -5.11
N GLY A 148 -3.65 -2.41 -4.93
CA GLY A 148 -4.26 -2.86 -3.67
C GLY A 148 -3.76 -4.24 -3.24
N MET A 149 -3.72 -5.20 -4.17
CA MET A 149 -3.25 -6.57 -3.95
C MET A 149 -1.79 -6.60 -3.47
N THR A 150 -0.89 -5.83 -4.11
CA THR A 150 0.52 -5.76 -3.67
C THR A 150 0.65 -5.16 -2.27
N GLY A 151 -0.22 -4.20 -1.92
CA GLY A 151 -0.34 -3.68 -0.57
C GLY A 151 -0.65 -4.79 0.43
N PHE A 152 -1.75 -5.53 0.23
CA PHE A 152 -2.14 -6.61 1.14
C PHE A 152 -1.07 -7.70 1.28
N ILE A 153 -0.41 -8.07 0.18
CA ILE A 153 0.71 -9.02 0.22
C ILE A 153 1.85 -8.50 1.11
N ALA A 154 2.19 -7.20 1.01
CA ALA A 154 3.19 -6.59 1.87
C ALA A 154 2.76 -6.63 3.35
N TRP A 155 1.50 -6.33 3.66
CA TRP A 155 0.95 -6.41 5.02
C TRP A 155 0.99 -7.83 5.58
N LEU A 156 0.65 -8.85 4.77
CA LEU A 156 0.79 -10.26 5.13
C LEU A 156 2.26 -10.60 5.45
N GLY A 157 3.19 -10.16 4.60
CA GLY A 157 4.62 -10.34 4.82
C GLY A 157 5.12 -9.69 6.12
N ILE A 158 4.66 -8.48 6.44
CA ILE A 158 4.96 -7.77 7.69
C ILE A 158 4.39 -8.53 8.88
N ALA A 159 3.14 -9.02 8.81
CA ALA A 159 2.49 -9.76 9.89
C ALA A 159 3.24 -11.06 10.21
N ILE A 160 3.59 -11.85 9.18
CA ILE A 160 4.39 -13.08 9.33
C ILE A 160 5.77 -12.75 9.91
N SER A 161 6.45 -11.73 9.37
CA SER A 161 7.80 -11.34 9.81
C SER A 161 7.80 -10.90 11.27
N HIS A 162 6.81 -10.09 11.68
CA HIS A 162 6.67 -9.62 13.06
C HIS A 162 6.35 -10.78 14.02
N TYR A 163 5.45 -11.69 13.63
CA TYR A 163 5.15 -12.89 14.40
C TYR A 163 6.39 -13.78 14.59
N ARG A 164 7.13 -14.04 13.51
CA ARG A 164 8.35 -14.85 13.54
C ARG A 164 9.48 -14.19 14.33
N PHE A 165 9.67 -12.88 14.14
CA PHE A 165 10.67 -12.09 14.86
C PHE A 165 10.49 -12.25 16.37
N ARG A 166 9.28 -12.02 16.89
CA ARG A 166 9.05 -12.07 18.35
C ARG A 166 9.17 -13.48 18.91
N ARG A 167 8.74 -14.51 18.16
CA ARG A 167 8.95 -15.91 18.56
C ARG A 167 10.41 -16.32 18.57
N GLY A 168 11.18 -15.93 17.55
CA GLY A 168 12.63 -16.19 17.49
C GLY A 168 13.39 -15.46 18.60
N TYR A 169 13.03 -14.21 18.86
CA TYR A 169 13.67 -13.37 19.88
C TYR A 169 13.52 -13.96 21.29
N VAL A 170 12.30 -14.37 21.66
CA VAL A 170 12.04 -15.02 22.97
C VAL A 170 12.68 -16.40 23.04
N LEU A 171 12.67 -17.17 21.93
CA LEU A 171 13.24 -18.52 21.90
C LEU A 171 14.76 -18.52 22.10
N GLN A 172 15.44 -17.45 21.67
CA GLN A 172 16.88 -17.27 21.89
C GLN A 172 17.22 -16.65 23.26
N GLY A 173 16.23 -16.48 24.15
CA GLY A 173 16.45 -16.02 25.52
C GLY A 173 16.52 -14.50 25.68
N TYR A 174 16.23 -13.71 24.64
CA TYR A 174 16.18 -12.25 24.77
C TYR A 174 14.89 -11.79 25.44
N ASP A 175 14.99 -10.77 26.28
CA ASP A 175 13.83 -10.16 26.92
C ASP A 175 13.16 -9.17 25.98
N VAL A 176 11.87 -9.37 25.71
CA VAL A 176 11.00 -8.43 24.96
C VAL A 176 11.05 -7.03 25.58
N ASN A 177 11.41 -6.94 26.86
CA ASN A 177 11.56 -5.68 27.55
C ASN A 177 12.63 -4.75 26.95
N ASP A 178 13.63 -5.32 26.29
CA ASP A 178 14.77 -4.60 25.70
C ASP A 178 14.42 -3.94 24.35
N LEU A 179 13.24 -4.24 23.81
CA LEU A 179 12.77 -3.65 22.55
C LEU A 179 12.32 -2.19 22.75
N PRO A 180 12.73 -1.25 21.89
CA PRO A 180 12.31 0.16 21.93
C PRO A 180 10.81 0.38 21.86
N TYR A 181 10.13 -0.55 21.19
CA TYR A 181 8.70 -0.50 20.98
C TYR A 181 8.12 -1.88 21.23
N ARG A 182 7.09 -1.92 22.07
CA ARG A 182 6.36 -3.13 22.40
C ARG A 182 4.96 -3.04 21.81
N SER A 183 4.61 -4.02 20.99
CA SER A 183 3.24 -4.19 20.51
C SER A 183 2.39 -4.75 21.64
N GLY A 184 1.45 -3.95 22.16
CA GLY A 184 0.59 -4.35 23.27
C GLY A 184 -0.38 -5.49 22.95
N PHE A 185 -0.72 -5.68 21.67
CA PHE A 185 -1.70 -6.68 21.23
C PHE A 185 -1.09 -8.01 20.76
N PHE A 186 0.21 -8.24 20.93
CA PHE A 186 0.81 -9.52 20.51
C PHE A 186 0.36 -10.67 21.44
N PRO A 187 -0.01 -11.87 20.91
CA PRO A 187 0.09 -12.32 19.52
C PRO A 187 -1.14 -12.03 18.65
N LEU A 188 -2.24 -11.58 19.25
CA LEU A 188 -3.52 -11.40 18.56
C LEU A 188 -3.43 -10.35 17.43
N GLY A 189 -2.71 -9.25 17.61
CA GLY A 189 -2.59 -8.18 16.62
C GLY A 189 -2.04 -8.67 15.26
N PRO A 190 -0.85 -9.31 15.21
CA PRO A 190 -0.32 -9.86 13.98
C PRO A 190 -1.20 -10.96 13.37
N ILE A 191 -1.80 -11.83 14.19
CA ILE A 191 -2.70 -12.90 13.71
C ILE A 191 -3.96 -12.29 13.09
N PHE A 192 -4.57 -11.32 13.76
CA PHE A 192 -5.74 -10.60 13.27
C PHE A 192 -5.44 -9.89 11.96
N ALA A 193 -4.33 -9.15 11.89
CA ALA A 193 -3.90 -8.48 10.66
C ALA A 193 -3.67 -9.48 9.51
N PHE A 194 -3.08 -10.63 9.81
CA PHE A 194 -2.86 -11.69 8.83
C PHE A 194 -4.18 -12.27 8.32
N VAL A 195 -5.08 -12.68 9.21
CA VAL A 195 -6.39 -13.25 8.85
C VAL A 195 -7.23 -12.23 8.08
N LEU A 196 -7.26 -10.97 8.53
CA LEU A 196 -8.00 -9.91 7.87
C LEU A 196 -7.47 -9.63 6.46
N CYS A 197 -6.15 -9.50 6.28
CA CYS A 197 -5.56 -9.30 4.95
C CYS A 197 -5.80 -10.51 4.04
N LEU A 198 -5.78 -11.73 4.59
CA LEU A 198 -6.05 -12.95 3.84
C LEU A 198 -7.51 -13.00 3.38
N ILE A 199 -8.47 -12.72 4.27
CA ILE A 199 -9.90 -12.66 3.94
C ILE A 199 -10.15 -11.59 2.88
N ILE A 200 -9.60 -10.39 3.03
CA ILE A 200 -9.80 -9.31 2.04
C ILE A 200 -9.19 -9.69 0.69
N THR A 201 -7.98 -10.27 0.70
CA THR A 201 -7.30 -10.70 -0.52
C THR A 201 -8.09 -11.77 -1.25
N LEU A 202 -8.57 -12.80 -0.54
CA LEU A 202 -9.36 -13.89 -1.11
C LEU A 202 -10.80 -13.48 -1.44
N GLY A 203 -11.36 -12.52 -0.72
CA GLY A 203 -12.72 -12.04 -0.91
C GLY A 203 -12.86 -10.92 -1.95
N GLN A 204 -11.76 -10.41 -2.51
CA GLN A 204 -11.84 -9.46 -3.61
C GLN A 204 -12.59 -10.08 -4.79
N ASN A 205 -13.56 -9.36 -5.34
CA ASN A 205 -14.33 -9.82 -6.50
C ASN A 205 -15.11 -11.14 -6.27
N TYR A 206 -15.59 -11.38 -5.03
CA TYR A 206 -16.42 -12.54 -4.69
C TYR A 206 -17.68 -12.65 -5.57
N GLU A 207 -18.23 -11.52 -6.03
CA GLU A 207 -19.39 -11.47 -6.92
C GLU A 207 -19.11 -12.10 -8.29
N ALA A 208 -17.88 -12.08 -8.79
CA ALA A 208 -17.51 -12.76 -10.02
C ALA A 208 -17.61 -14.30 -9.90
N PHE A 209 -17.61 -14.84 -8.67
CA PHE A 209 -17.82 -16.26 -8.39
C PHE A 209 -19.27 -16.62 -8.07
N LEU A 210 -20.13 -15.64 -7.75
CA LEU A 210 -21.53 -15.86 -7.39
C LEU A 210 -22.52 -15.72 -8.57
N LYS A 211 -22.07 -15.18 -9.72
CA LYS A 211 -22.89 -15.10 -10.94
C LYS A 211 -23.01 -16.45 -11.65
N ASP A 212 -24.10 -16.66 -12.37
CA ASP A 212 -24.41 -17.89 -13.13
C ASP A 212 -23.31 -18.30 -14.13
N THR A 213 -22.50 -17.33 -14.58
CA THR A 213 -21.28 -17.54 -15.37
C THR A 213 -20.09 -16.86 -14.70
N ILE A 214 -19.03 -17.60 -14.41
CA ILE A 214 -17.79 -17.07 -13.84
C ILE A 214 -17.14 -16.11 -14.83
N ASP A 215 -16.99 -14.84 -14.45
CA ASP A 215 -16.23 -13.85 -15.22
C ASP A 215 -14.72 -14.08 -15.01
N TRP A 216 -14.17 -15.00 -15.78
CA TRP A 216 -12.73 -15.31 -15.77
C TRP A 216 -11.85 -14.10 -16.09
N GLY A 217 -12.35 -13.14 -16.86
CA GLY A 217 -11.64 -11.90 -17.18
C GLY A 217 -11.51 -11.00 -15.95
N GLY A 218 -12.61 -10.79 -15.24
CA GLY A 218 -12.65 -10.05 -13.98
C GLY A 218 -11.85 -10.72 -12.87
N VAL A 219 -11.92 -12.05 -12.74
CA VAL A 219 -11.12 -12.80 -11.76
C VAL A 219 -9.63 -12.68 -12.09
N ALA A 220 -9.23 -12.92 -13.34
CA ALA A 220 -7.83 -12.76 -13.75
C ALA A 220 -7.34 -11.34 -13.48
N ALA A 221 -8.14 -10.32 -13.79
CA ALA A 221 -7.84 -8.92 -13.54
C ALA A 221 -7.60 -8.57 -12.07
N THR A 222 -8.44 -9.10 -11.18
CA THR A 222 -8.33 -8.85 -9.73
C THR A 222 -7.13 -9.57 -9.13
N TYR A 223 -6.89 -10.82 -9.53
CA TYR A 223 -5.91 -11.68 -8.89
C TYR A 223 -4.54 -11.73 -9.58
N ILE A 224 -4.34 -11.06 -10.72
CA ILE A 224 -3.07 -11.06 -11.48
C ILE A 224 -1.85 -10.69 -10.62
N GLY A 225 -2.05 -9.87 -9.59
CA GLY A 225 -1.00 -9.50 -8.64
C GLY A 225 -0.43 -10.69 -7.85
N ILE A 226 -1.24 -11.73 -7.57
CA ILE A 226 -0.81 -12.90 -6.81
C ILE A 226 0.16 -13.77 -7.63
N PRO A 227 -0.19 -14.25 -8.85
CA PRO A 227 0.76 -14.98 -9.69
C PRO A 227 2.01 -14.17 -10.01
N LEU A 228 1.88 -12.87 -10.27
CA LEU A 228 3.04 -12.00 -10.53
C LEU A 228 3.99 -11.95 -9.33
N PHE A 229 3.45 -11.76 -8.13
CA PHE A 229 4.24 -11.78 -6.90
C PHE A 229 4.90 -13.15 -6.68
N LEU A 230 4.15 -14.24 -6.84
CA LEU A 230 4.69 -15.60 -6.69
C LEU A 230 5.80 -15.88 -7.70
N LEU A 231 5.65 -15.44 -8.96
CA LEU A 231 6.68 -15.59 -9.99
C LEU A 231 7.97 -14.86 -9.59
N ILE A 232 7.85 -13.60 -9.16
CA ILE A 232 9.02 -12.81 -8.71
C ILE A 232 9.66 -13.45 -7.48
N TRP A 233 8.85 -13.89 -6.51
CA TRP A 233 9.32 -14.51 -5.28
C TRP A 233 10.01 -15.86 -5.55
N PHE A 234 9.36 -16.76 -6.30
CA PHE A 234 9.91 -18.06 -6.63
C PHE A 234 11.13 -17.94 -7.54
N GLY A 235 11.10 -17.04 -8.52
CA GLY A 235 12.27 -16.74 -9.37
C GLY A 235 13.46 -16.30 -8.53
N TYR A 236 13.25 -15.38 -7.59
CA TYR A 236 14.30 -14.97 -6.66
C TYR A 236 14.79 -16.12 -5.79
N LYS A 237 13.86 -16.91 -5.23
CA LYS A 237 14.16 -18.06 -4.36
C LYS A 237 14.98 -19.13 -5.08
N LEU A 238 14.68 -19.42 -6.34
CA LEU A 238 15.40 -20.39 -7.17
C LEU A 238 16.80 -19.88 -7.53
N ILE A 239 16.93 -18.63 -7.96
CA ILE A 239 18.23 -18.04 -8.35
C ILE A 239 19.17 -17.90 -7.16
N LYS A 240 18.64 -17.55 -5.97
CA LYS A 240 19.45 -17.29 -4.77
C LYS A 240 19.49 -18.45 -3.77
N GLY A 241 18.76 -19.54 -4.01
CA GLY A 241 18.72 -20.70 -3.12
C GLY A 241 18.30 -20.33 -1.69
N THR A 242 17.39 -19.39 -1.51
CA THR A 242 17.05 -18.88 -0.17
C THR A 242 16.14 -19.85 0.59
N HIS A 243 16.47 -20.08 1.87
CA HIS A 243 15.70 -20.93 2.78
C HIS A 243 15.03 -20.10 3.88
N PHE A 244 13.93 -20.60 4.42
CA PHE A 244 13.31 -20.01 5.60
C PHE A 244 14.23 -20.23 6.82
N VAL A 245 14.77 -19.13 7.36
CA VAL A 245 15.65 -19.14 8.53
C VAL A 245 14.91 -19.72 9.74
N ARG A 246 15.49 -20.75 10.37
CA ARG A 246 14.93 -21.38 11.58
C ARG A 246 14.99 -20.39 12.75
N TYR A 247 14.09 -20.54 13.73
CA TYR A 247 14.04 -19.63 14.89
C TYR A 247 15.37 -19.57 15.66
N SER A 248 16.09 -20.70 15.75
CA SER A 248 17.39 -20.81 16.41
C SER A 248 18.55 -20.15 15.65
N GLU A 249 18.38 -19.88 14.36
CA GLU A 249 19.43 -19.35 13.47
C GLU A 249 19.21 -17.86 13.15
N MET A 250 18.20 -17.23 13.75
CA MET A 250 17.94 -15.81 13.54
C MET A 250 19.03 -14.97 14.22
N HIS A 251 19.70 -14.10 13.47
CA HIS A 251 20.67 -13.17 14.05
C HIS A 251 19.97 -11.89 14.48
N PHE A 252 20.10 -11.54 15.76
CA PHE A 252 19.65 -10.27 16.30
C PHE A 252 20.86 -9.36 16.55
N PRO A 253 20.82 -8.08 16.17
CA PRO A 253 21.91 -7.16 16.47
C PRO A 253 22.05 -7.03 17.99
N GLU A 254 23.25 -7.30 18.51
CA GLU A 254 23.59 -7.01 19.90
C GLU A 254 23.49 -5.50 20.10
N ARG A 255 22.58 -5.06 20.98
CA ARG A 255 22.62 -3.68 21.42
C ARG A 255 23.84 -3.51 22.30
N VAL A 256 24.72 -2.57 21.92
CA VAL A 256 25.62 -1.91 22.86
C VAL A 256 24.75 -1.38 23.99
N LYS A 257 24.84 -2.01 25.18
CA LYS A 257 24.17 -1.51 26.39
C LYS A 257 24.56 -0.03 26.54
N LYS A 258 23.55 0.84 26.56
CA LYS A 258 23.76 2.25 26.91
C LYS A 258 24.16 2.37 28.37
#